data_AF-A0A3P8SBU2-F1
#
_entry.id   AF-A0A3P8SBU2-F1
#
_cell.length_a   1.000
_cell.length_b   1.000
_cell.length_c   1.000
_cell.angle_alpha   90.00
_cell.angle_beta   90.00
_cell.angle_gamma   90.00
#
_symmetry.space_group_name_H-M   'P 1'
#
loop_
_entity.id
_entity.type
_entity.pdbx_description
1 polymer ?
#
loop_
_entity_poly.entity_id
_entity_poly.type
_entity_poly.pdbx_seq_one_letter_code
_entity_poly.pdbx_strand_id
1 'polypeptide(L)'
;FYSEAHLLLLKLLTNVSAALKSGLQNFLKTLKVSSAAGCFVELLQKTSLNHMEGPQDSRPNETAFEHFHLKSCIDFKPRQTEKCYLSVRKNPGCYSYVSRIIKSGQVVSIGEQCDHLGIVEHEFLHVLGLYHEQSRYDRDDYITIMWKNIKDGTKSTPTSSTTFNAPYDYLSLMHYGKNFFSKNMENTIVTKLPQYQDKIGQRMEMSPTDIYKLNHLYNCSKFSLLLKSPLYIHYFKMFA
;
A
#
# COMPACT_ATOMS: atom_id res chain seq x y z
N PHE A 1 -1.10 -16.36 -45.59
CA PHE A 1 -1.27 -17.72 -45.05
C PHE A 1 -1.27 -17.64 -43.53
N TYR A 2 -2.46 -17.54 -42.92
CA TYR A 2 -2.61 -17.71 -41.48
C TYR A 2 -2.81 -19.21 -41.21
N SER A 3 -2.06 -19.76 -40.25
CA SER A 3 -2.07 -21.21 -39.98
C SER A 3 -3.41 -21.67 -39.39
N GLU A 4 -3.78 -22.93 -39.66
CA GLU A 4 -5.06 -23.53 -39.26
C GLU A 4 -5.37 -23.49 -37.76
N ALA A 5 -4.36 -23.25 -36.91
CA ALA A 5 -4.53 -23.04 -35.47
C ALA A 5 -5.38 -21.80 -35.13
N HIS A 6 -5.34 -20.75 -35.96
CA HIS A 6 -6.11 -19.52 -35.73
C HIS A 6 -7.62 -19.71 -36.01
N LEU A 7 -7.96 -20.58 -36.96
CA LEU A 7 -9.35 -20.90 -37.30
C LEU A 7 -10.01 -21.82 -36.26
N LEU A 8 -9.24 -22.68 -35.61
CA LEU A 8 -9.74 -23.58 -34.56
C LEU A 8 -10.13 -22.80 -33.28
N LEU A 9 -9.33 -21.79 -32.91
CA LEU A 9 -9.59 -20.95 -31.73
C LEU A 9 -10.86 -20.09 -31.89
N LEU A 10 -11.09 -19.56 -33.10
CA LEU A 10 -12.32 -18.83 -33.44
C LEU A 10 -13.57 -19.73 -33.42
N LYS A 11 -13.46 -21.00 -33.85
CA LYS A 11 -14.55 -21.98 -33.77
C LYS A 11 -14.86 -22.47 -32.34
N LEU A 12 -13.85 -22.50 -31.45
CA LEU A 12 -14.05 -22.84 -30.03
C LEU A 12 -14.78 -21.72 -29.26
N LEU A 13 -14.58 -20.45 -29.64
CA LEU A 13 -15.25 -19.30 -29.00
C LEU A 13 -16.72 -19.16 -29.40
N THR A 14 -17.15 -19.77 -30.51
CA THR A 14 -18.54 -19.69 -30.98
C THR A 14 -19.50 -20.66 -30.28
N ASN A 15 -19.00 -21.65 -29.52
CA ASN A 15 -19.81 -22.72 -28.92
C ASN A 15 -20.05 -22.61 -27.40
N VAL A 16 -19.91 -21.42 -26.81
CA VAL A 16 -20.32 -21.19 -25.42
C VAL A 16 -21.83 -20.89 -25.38
N SER A 17 -22.60 -21.76 -24.71
CA SER A 17 -24.07 -21.72 -24.71
C SER A 17 -24.61 -20.35 -24.24
N ALA A 18 -25.79 -19.98 -24.75
CA ALA A 18 -26.46 -18.73 -24.38
C ALA A 18 -26.73 -18.61 -22.87
N ALA A 19 -26.81 -19.73 -22.14
CA ALA A 19 -26.95 -19.77 -20.68
C ALA A 19 -25.65 -19.39 -19.95
N LEU A 20 -24.47 -19.71 -20.51
CA LEU A 20 -23.19 -19.22 -20.00
C LEU A 20 -22.98 -17.74 -20.34
N LYS A 21 -23.46 -17.27 -21.49
CA LYS A 21 -23.46 -15.83 -21.82
C LYS A 21 -24.41 -15.03 -20.94
N SER A 22 -25.60 -15.52 -20.66
CA SER A 22 -26.55 -14.87 -19.74
C SER A 22 -26.09 -14.97 -18.28
N GLY A 23 -25.50 -16.09 -17.89
CA GLY A 23 -24.85 -16.28 -16.58
C GLY A 23 -23.67 -15.35 -16.38
N LEU A 24 -22.81 -15.18 -17.39
CA LEU A 24 -21.69 -14.23 -17.36
C LEU A 24 -22.18 -12.78 -17.39
N GLN A 25 -23.22 -12.45 -18.16
CA GLN A 25 -23.81 -11.12 -18.13
C GLN A 25 -24.54 -10.81 -16.82
N ASN A 26 -25.17 -11.80 -16.18
CA ASN A 26 -25.75 -11.63 -14.85
C ASN A 26 -24.66 -11.55 -13.77
N PHE A 27 -23.57 -12.33 -13.87
CA PHE A 27 -22.39 -12.22 -13.00
C PHE A 27 -21.71 -10.84 -13.16
N LEU A 28 -21.57 -10.33 -14.38
CA LEU A 28 -21.05 -9.00 -14.67
C LEU A 28 -22.03 -7.88 -14.26
N LYS A 29 -23.35 -8.12 -14.29
CA LYS A 29 -24.36 -7.21 -13.70
C LYS A 29 -24.33 -7.22 -12.17
N THR A 30 -23.94 -8.33 -11.54
CA THR A 30 -23.74 -8.42 -10.09
C THR A 30 -22.42 -7.76 -9.65
N LEU A 31 -21.47 -7.60 -10.58
CA LEU A 31 -20.24 -6.81 -10.42
C LEU A 31 -20.40 -5.32 -10.75
N LYS A 32 -21.61 -4.86 -11.12
CA LYS A 32 -21.99 -3.45 -10.90
C LYS A 32 -22.31 -3.27 -9.42
N VAL A 33 -21.28 -3.21 -8.60
CA VAL A 33 -21.34 -2.37 -7.41
C VAL A 33 -21.38 -0.94 -7.96
N SER A 34 -22.59 -0.45 -8.22
CA SER A 34 -22.82 0.98 -8.25
C SER A 34 -22.50 1.49 -6.84
N SER A 35 -21.38 2.18 -6.68
CA SER A 35 -21.35 3.25 -5.70
C SER A 35 -21.44 4.57 -6.46
N ALA A 36 -22.67 4.94 -6.78
CA ALA A 36 -23.01 6.35 -6.89
C ALA A 36 -22.84 6.98 -5.50
N ALA A 37 -21.60 7.29 -5.11
CA ALA A 37 -21.27 8.15 -3.98
C ALA A 37 -19.74 8.33 -3.88
N GLY A 38 -19.29 9.56 -4.14
CA GLY A 38 -18.17 10.15 -3.41
C GLY A 38 -16.84 9.45 -3.54
N CYS A 39 -16.10 9.78 -4.60
CA CYS A 39 -14.66 9.97 -4.56
C CYS A 39 -13.90 9.04 -3.57
N PHE A 40 -14.09 7.73 -3.74
CA PHE A 40 -13.04 6.78 -3.38
C PHE A 40 -11.82 7.14 -4.24
N VAL A 41 -10.63 6.79 -3.80
CA VAL A 41 -9.42 6.95 -4.62
C VAL A 41 -9.69 6.13 -5.90
N GLU A 42 -10.19 6.80 -6.94
CA GLU A 42 -10.57 6.21 -8.21
C GLU A 42 -9.25 5.95 -8.94
N LEU A 43 -8.53 4.97 -8.43
CA LEU A 43 -7.33 4.39 -9.03
C LEU A 43 -7.83 3.66 -10.24
N LEU A 44 -7.80 4.35 -11.37
CA LEU A 44 -8.17 3.79 -12.66
C LEU A 44 -7.35 2.52 -12.87
N GLN A 45 -8.02 1.37 -12.85
CA GLN A 45 -7.46 0.16 -13.42
C GLN A 45 -7.13 0.44 -14.90
N LYS A 46 -5.84 0.36 -15.20
CA LYS A 46 -5.18 0.53 -16.51
C LYS A 46 -5.13 1.97 -17.02
N THR A 47 -3.92 2.50 -17.17
CA THR A 47 -3.15 2.45 -18.44
C THR A 47 -1.74 3.00 -18.22
N SER A 48 -0.74 2.20 -18.62
CA SER A 48 0.61 2.55 -19.08
C SER A 48 1.16 3.95 -18.76
N LEU A 49 2.24 3.94 -17.96
CA LEU A 49 3.43 4.78 -18.02
C LEU A 49 3.36 5.97 -19.00
N ASN A 50 3.33 7.18 -18.44
CA ASN A 50 4.16 8.30 -18.89
C ASN A 50 4.31 9.33 -17.75
N HIS A 51 5.57 9.76 -17.58
CA HIS A 51 6.15 10.72 -16.66
C HIS A 51 5.17 11.73 -16.03
N MET A 52 5.13 11.80 -14.69
CA MET A 52 4.55 12.94 -13.98
C MET A 52 5.58 14.05 -13.85
N GLU A 53 5.25 15.24 -14.31
CA GLU A 53 6.01 16.44 -13.97
C GLU A 53 5.74 16.86 -12.52
N GLY A 54 6.73 16.58 -11.67
CA GLY A 54 6.97 17.25 -10.39
C GLY A 54 8.40 17.83 -10.40
N PRO A 55 8.71 18.84 -9.58
CA PRO A 55 9.96 19.60 -9.69
C PRO A 55 11.17 18.69 -9.50
N GLN A 56 11.96 18.50 -10.57
CA GLN A 56 13.37 18.05 -10.77
C GLN A 56 14.10 17.12 -9.76
N ASP A 57 13.42 16.63 -8.73
CA ASP A 57 13.90 15.85 -7.58
C ASP A 57 12.91 14.68 -7.32
N SER A 58 12.40 14.09 -8.40
CA SER A 58 11.28 13.14 -8.44
C SER A 58 11.68 11.67 -8.36
N ARG A 59 12.98 11.35 -8.40
CA ARG A 59 13.49 9.97 -8.53
C ARG A 59 12.98 9.00 -7.44
N PRO A 60 12.95 9.36 -6.14
CA PRO A 60 12.43 8.47 -5.11
C PRO A 60 10.92 8.26 -5.19
N ASN A 61 10.16 9.28 -5.59
CA ASN A 61 8.71 9.19 -5.78
C ASN A 61 8.36 8.29 -6.97
N GLU A 62 9.08 8.44 -8.08
CA GLU A 62 8.91 7.56 -9.25
C GLU A 62 9.21 6.10 -8.90
N THR A 63 10.30 5.85 -8.17
CA THR A 63 10.66 4.49 -7.73
C THR A 63 9.62 3.90 -6.78
N ALA A 64 9.07 4.70 -5.86
CA ALA A 64 8.02 4.25 -4.95
C ALA A 64 6.72 3.90 -5.70
N PHE A 65 6.32 4.69 -6.70
CA PHE A 65 5.12 4.39 -7.49
C PHE A 65 5.28 3.13 -8.32
N GLU A 66 6.48 2.85 -8.84
CA GLU A 66 6.76 1.58 -9.47
C GLU A 66 6.68 0.40 -8.50
N HIS A 67 7.13 0.56 -7.25
CA HIS A 67 6.94 -0.47 -6.23
C HIS A 67 5.46 -0.78 -5.99
N PHE A 68 4.60 0.23 -5.90
CA PHE A 68 3.15 0.02 -5.81
C PHE A 68 2.60 -0.68 -7.06
N HIS A 69 2.99 -0.25 -8.25
CA HIS A 69 2.57 -0.82 -9.52
C HIS A 69 2.96 -2.31 -9.64
N LEU A 70 4.17 -2.68 -9.21
CA LEU A 70 4.69 -4.04 -9.30
C LEU A 70 4.14 -4.98 -8.23
N LYS A 71 3.88 -4.47 -7.02
CA LYS A 71 3.47 -5.27 -5.85
C LYS A 71 1.95 -5.30 -5.64
N SER A 72 1.20 -4.43 -6.32
CA SER A 72 -0.25 -4.29 -6.13
C SER A 72 -0.99 -3.97 -7.43
N CYS A 73 -2.30 -3.74 -7.34
CA CYS A 73 -3.09 -3.19 -8.44
C CYS A 73 -3.25 -1.67 -8.38
N ILE A 74 -2.55 -1.00 -7.46
CA ILE A 74 -2.57 0.44 -7.27
C ILE A 74 -1.62 1.10 -8.28
N ASP A 75 -2.08 2.19 -8.87
CA ASP A 75 -1.30 2.95 -9.86
C ASP A 75 -1.46 4.45 -9.61
N PHE A 76 -0.41 5.22 -9.83
CA PHE A 76 -0.40 6.67 -9.62
C PHE A 76 -0.14 7.37 -10.94
N LYS A 77 -0.98 8.35 -11.27
CA LYS A 77 -0.88 9.12 -12.52
C LYS A 77 -0.89 10.62 -12.27
N PRO A 78 -0.31 11.44 -13.16
CA PRO A 78 -0.34 12.88 -13.00
C PRO A 78 -1.78 13.36 -13.15
N ARG A 79 -2.16 14.26 -12.25
CA ARG A 79 -3.48 14.88 -12.27
C ARG A 79 -3.65 15.69 -13.55
N GLN A 80 -4.79 15.54 -14.21
CA GLN A 80 -5.22 16.41 -15.30
C GLN A 80 -6.37 17.31 -14.83
N THR A 81 -7.54 16.70 -14.63
CA THR A 81 -8.78 17.41 -14.30
C THR A 81 -9.53 16.78 -13.12
N GLU A 82 -8.96 15.75 -12.49
CA GLU A 82 -9.59 15.05 -11.39
C GLU A 82 -9.88 16.02 -10.24
N LYS A 83 -11.13 16.01 -9.75
CA LYS A 83 -11.54 16.83 -8.60
C LYS A 83 -10.82 16.41 -7.31
N CYS A 84 -10.38 15.16 -7.28
CA CYS A 84 -9.83 14.49 -6.13
C CYS A 84 -8.42 14.02 -6.48
N TYR A 85 -7.44 14.43 -5.69
CA TYR A 85 -6.04 14.21 -6.01
C TYR A 85 -5.19 14.32 -4.74
N LEU A 86 -3.96 13.83 -4.82
CA LEU A 86 -2.93 14.05 -3.82
C LEU A 86 -2.05 15.23 -4.24
N SER A 87 -1.71 16.10 -3.29
CA SER A 87 -0.78 17.21 -3.48
C SER A 87 0.47 16.89 -2.69
N VAL A 88 1.48 16.35 -3.37
CA VAL A 88 2.80 16.11 -2.76
C VAL A 88 3.49 17.45 -2.58
N ARG A 89 3.91 17.78 -1.35
CA ARG A 89 4.53 19.06 -0.98
C ARG A 89 5.76 18.85 -0.11
N LYS A 90 6.71 19.79 -0.17
CA LYS A 90 7.88 19.82 0.73
C LYS A 90 7.58 20.66 1.99
N ASN A 91 6.55 20.28 2.75
CA ASN A 91 6.31 20.92 4.05
C ASN A 91 7.29 20.35 5.10
N PRO A 92 7.46 20.99 6.27
CA PRO A 92 8.29 20.42 7.33
C PRO A 92 7.78 19.05 7.81
N GLY A 93 8.66 18.04 7.76
CA GLY A 93 8.38 16.66 8.16
C GLY A 93 7.75 15.78 7.08
N CYS A 94 7.69 14.48 7.38
CA CYS A 94 7.06 13.46 6.55
C CYS A 94 5.69 13.13 7.16
N TYR A 95 4.61 13.33 6.41
CA TYR A 95 3.27 13.02 6.92
C TYR A 95 2.22 12.90 5.81
N SER A 96 1.19 12.13 6.12
CA SER A 96 -0.06 12.05 5.39
C SER A 96 -1.22 11.81 6.35
N TYR A 97 -2.43 12.11 5.91
CA TYR A 97 -3.63 11.60 6.58
C TYR A 97 -3.85 10.14 6.23
N VAL A 98 -4.40 9.37 7.18
CA VAL A 98 -4.81 7.99 6.92
C VAL A 98 -6.13 7.99 6.15
N SER A 99 -6.15 7.26 5.04
CA SER A 99 -7.24 7.27 4.07
C SER A 99 -7.49 8.67 3.51
N ARG A 100 -8.53 8.75 2.70
CA ARG A 100 -9.01 10.01 2.18
C ARG A 100 -9.90 10.71 3.20
N ILE A 101 -9.51 11.91 3.60
CA ILE A 101 -10.32 12.77 4.47
C ILE A 101 -10.76 14.08 3.78
N ILE A 102 -9.99 14.57 2.81
CA ILE A 102 -10.29 15.83 2.11
C ILE A 102 -10.98 15.55 0.76
N LYS A 103 -12.08 16.25 0.48
CA LYS A 103 -12.87 16.09 -0.75
C LYS A 103 -12.17 16.66 -2.01
N SER A 104 -11.24 17.58 -1.85
CA SER A 104 -10.51 18.25 -2.93
C SER A 104 -9.04 18.47 -2.55
N GLY A 105 -8.11 17.75 -3.17
CA GLY A 105 -6.66 17.88 -2.93
C GLY A 105 -6.22 17.55 -1.49
N GLN A 106 -5.75 16.33 -1.24
CA GLN A 106 -5.18 15.95 0.06
C GLN A 106 -3.65 16.08 0.03
N VAL A 107 -3.07 16.76 1.02
CA VAL A 107 -1.62 16.96 1.08
C VAL A 107 -0.93 15.69 1.58
N VAL A 108 0.18 15.35 0.93
CA VAL A 108 1.20 14.42 1.41
C VAL A 108 2.49 15.21 1.52
N SER A 109 3.08 15.28 2.71
CA SER A 109 4.34 15.99 2.92
C SER A 109 5.51 15.03 2.76
N ILE A 110 6.33 15.29 1.75
CA ILE A 110 7.67 14.73 1.58
C ILE A 110 8.64 15.89 1.75
N GLY A 111 8.91 16.22 3.01
CA GLY A 111 9.81 17.30 3.40
C GLY A 111 11.28 16.98 3.15
N GLU A 112 12.15 17.80 3.70
CA GLU A 112 13.59 17.54 3.72
C GLU A 112 13.89 16.21 4.43
N GLN A 113 14.77 15.38 3.85
CA GLN A 113 15.14 14.03 4.34
C GLN A 113 14.00 12.99 4.33
N CYS A 114 12.87 13.29 3.68
CA CYS A 114 11.76 12.35 3.54
C CYS A 114 11.75 11.62 2.18
N ASP A 115 12.63 12.00 1.27
CA ASP A 115 12.73 11.51 -0.11
C ASP A 115 13.44 10.14 -0.20
N HIS A 116 13.33 9.32 0.84
CA HIS A 116 13.78 7.93 0.83
C HIS A 116 12.62 7.02 0.41
N LEU A 117 12.91 6.01 -0.41
CA LEU A 117 11.92 5.07 -0.95
C LEU A 117 10.92 4.56 0.12
N GLY A 118 11.41 3.98 1.21
CA GLY A 118 10.54 3.45 2.26
C GLY A 118 9.77 4.52 3.05
N ILE A 119 10.25 5.77 3.10
CA ILE A 119 9.49 6.87 3.71
C ILE A 119 8.36 7.30 2.77
N VAL A 120 8.63 7.44 1.48
CA VAL A 120 7.59 7.74 0.49
C VAL A 120 6.54 6.63 0.48
N GLU A 121 6.95 5.35 0.43
CA GLU A 121 6.02 4.22 0.54
C GLU A 121 5.17 4.28 1.82
N HIS A 122 5.78 4.60 2.97
CA HIS A 122 5.08 4.74 4.26
C HIS A 122 3.97 5.80 4.20
N GLU A 123 4.27 7.00 3.70
CA GLU A 123 3.29 8.08 3.60
C GLU A 123 2.16 7.76 2.60
N PHE A 124 2.47 7.04 1.54
CA PHE A 124 1.46 6.60 0.57
C PHE A 124 0.63 5.42 1.08
N LEU A 125 1.18 4.53 1.90
CA LEU A 125 0.39 3.51 2.61
C LEU A 125 -0.62 4.16 3.58
N HIS A 126 -0.24 5.26 4.24
CA HIS A 126 -1.21 6.07 5.00
C HIS A 126 -2.34 6.58 4.11
N VAL A 127 -2.03 7.22 2.98
CA VAL A 127 -3.06 7.66 2.02
C VAL A 127 -4.00 6.53 1.64
N LEU A 128 -3.45 5.34 1.41
CA LEU A 128 -4.18 4.15 0.97
C LEU A 128 -4.99 3.49 2.09
N GLY A 129 -4.83 3.93 3.34
CA GLY A 129 -5.67 3.56 4.47
C GLY A 129 -5.02 2.65 5.51
N LEU A 130 -3.72 2.42 5.43
CA LEU A 130 -3.00 1.71 6.48
C LEU A 130 -2.65 2.65 7.64
N TYR A 131 -3.03 2.23 8.83
CA TYR A 131 -2.57 2.81 10.08
C TYR A 131 -1.22 2.21 10.48
N HIS A 132 -0.56 2.80 11.47
CA HIS A 132 0.66 2.22 12.00
C HIS A 132 0.44 0.84 12.64
N GLU A 133 1.39 -0.08 12.48
CA GLU A 133 1.25 -1.46 12.97
C GLU A 133 1.12 -1.51 14.49
N GLN A 134 1.88 -0.68 15.21
CA GLN A 134 1.78 -0.55 16.66
C GLN A 134 0.49 0.12 17.14
N SER A 135 -0.44 0.48 16.26
CA SER A 135 -1.77 1.00 16.63
C SER A 135 -2.86 -0.08 16.61
N ARG A 136 -2.54 -1.31 16.20
CA ARG A 136 -3.49 -2.44 16.22
C ARG A 136 -4.07 -2.68 17.61
N TYR A 137 -5.29 -3.21 17.66
CA TYR A 137 -6.00 -3.51 18.89
C TYR A 137 -5.37 -4.70 19.63
N ASP A 138 -4.75 -5.63 18.89
CA ASP A 138 -4.06 -6.82 19.40
C ASP A 138 -2.57 -6.56 19.69
N ARG A 139 -2.08 -5.33 19.54
CA ARG A 139 -0.64 -5.02 19.67
C ARG A 139 -0.04 -5.44 21.01
N ASP A 140 -0.82 -5.41 22.10
CA ASP A 140 -0.29 -5.62 23.45
C ASP A 140 0.10 -7.10 23.69
N ASP A 141 -0.30 -8.01 22.79
CA ASP A 141 0.18 -9.39 22.71
C ASP A 141 1.59 -9.50 22.10
N TYR A 142 2.05 -8.47 21.37
CA TYR A 142 3.29 -8.48 20.58
C TYR A 142 4.32 -7.46 21.05
N ILE A 143 3.88 -6.36 21.66
CA ILE A 143 4.74 -5.28 22.13
C ILE A 143 4.30 -4.79 23.51
N THR A 144 5.11 -3.94 24.13
CA THR A 144 4.79 -3.22 25.35
C THR A 144 5.15 -1.76 25.16
N ILE A 145 4.17 -0.89 25.34
CA ILE A 145 4.38 0.56 25.26
C ILE A 145 4.89 1.09 26.60
N MET A 146 6.10 1.65 26.59
CA MET A 146 6.72 2.25 27.75
C MET A 146 6.26 3.70 27.91
N TRP A 147 5.00 3.89 28.32
CA TRP A 147 4.35 5.20 28.42
C TRP A 147 5.15 6.24 29.19
N LYS A 148 5.93 5.82 30.20
CA LYS A 148 6.80 6.70 30.98
C LYS A 148 7.93 7.35 30.18
N ASN A 149 8.36 6.73 29.07
CA ASN A 149 9.46 7.20 28.21
C ASN A 149 8.97 8.08 27.04
N ILE A 150 7.66 8.14 26.81
CA ILE A 150 7.06 8.90 25.70
C ILE A 150 6.91 10.38 26.08
N LYS A 151 7.21 11.29 25.16
CA LYS A 151 6.97 12.74 25.29
C LYS A 151 5.49 13.03 25.56
N ASP A 152 5.21 13.92 26.52
CA ASP A 152 3.84 14.30 26.84
C ASP A 152 3.14 14.96 25.63
N GLY A 153 1.83 14.76 25.49
CA GLY A 153 1.05 15.27 24.35
C GLY A 153 1.14 14.44 23.05
N THR A 154 1.99 13.40 22.99
CA THR A 154 2.11 12.51 21.81
C THR A 154 1.33 11.19 21.93
N LYS A 155 0.57 11.03 23.02
CA LYS A 155 -0.25 9.84 23.25
C LYS A 155 -1.44 9.85 22.28
N SER A 156 -1.41 8.97 21.29
CA SER A 156 -2.57 8.67 20.44
C SER A 156 -3.20 7.36 20.91
N THR A 157 -4.48 7.39 21.21
CA THR A 157 -5.29 6.18 21.37
C THR A 157 -5.79 5.73 19.99
N PRO A 158 -5.61 4.46 19.61
CA PRO A 158 -6.19 3.98 18.36
C PRO A 158 -7.72 3.98 18.48
N THR A 159 -8.39 4.82 17.69
CA THR A 159 -9.86 5.00 17.73
C THR A 159 -10.59 4.02 16.81
N SER A 160 -9.90 3.39 15.87
CA SER A 160 -10.30 2.15 15.22
C SER A 160 -9.08 1.51 14.57
N SER A 161 -8.82 0.23 14.82
CA SER A 161 -7.75 -0.49 14.12
C SER A 161 -8.27 -1.85 13.66
N THR A 162 -7.68 -2.34 12.57
CA THR A 162 -8.02 -3.63 11.95
C THR A 162 -6.73 -4.42 11.76
N THR A 163 -6.85 -5.74 11.81
CA THR A 163 -5.74 -6.66 11.53
C THR A 163 -5.68 -7.06 10.06
N PHE A 164 -6.75 -6.81 9.30
CA PHE A 164 -6.96 -7.35 7.95
C PHE A 164 -6.83 -8.89 7.90
N ASN A 165 -7.13 -9.57 9.01
CA ASN A 165 -6.86 -11.01 9.20
C ASN A 165 -5.40 -11.41 8.93
N ALA A 166 -4.46 -10.48 9.11
CA ALA A 166 -3.03 -10.73 9.01
C ALA A 166 -2.38 -10.83 10.41
N PRO A 167 -1.32 -11.64 10.57
CA PRO A 167 -0.53 -11.63 11.80
C PRO A 167 0.07 -10.25 12.07
N TYR A 168 0.47 -10.01 13.32
CA TYR A 168 1.23 -8.81 13.66
C TYR A 168 2.60 -8.84 13.01
N ASP A 169 2.97 -7.74 12.36
CA ASP A 169 4.22 -7.69 11.59
C ASP A 169 5.22 -6.68 12.17
N TYR A 170 6.19 -7.20 12.93
CA TYR A 170 7.30 -6.40 13.47
C TYR A 170 8.13 -5.71 12.37
N LEU A 171 8.15 -6.25 11.16
CA LEU A 171 8.92 -5.72 10.03
C LEU A 171 8.07 -4.86 9.09
N SER A 172 6.80 -4.61 9.43
CA SER A 172 5.94 -3.70 8.68
C SER A 172 6.62 -2.35 8.54
N LEU A 173 6.58 -1.80 7.34
CA LEU A 173 7.02 -0.43 7.05
C LEU A 173 6.19 0.58 7.87
N MET A 174 4.98 0.18 8.26
CA MET A 174 4.07 0.95 9.11
C MET A 174 4.36 0.85 10.61
N HIS A 175 5.38 0.09 11.03
CA HIS A 175 5.76 -0.01 12.44
C HIS A 175 6.69 1.15 12.85
N TYR A 176 6.52 1.67 14.07
CA TYR A 176 7.45 2.62 14.69
C TYR A 176 8.77 1.98 15.13
N GLY A 177 9.84 2.76 15.11
CA GLY A 177 11.11 2.36 15.72
C GLY A 177 11.03 2.36 17.24
N LYS A 178 11.92 1.59 17.89
CA LYS A 178 11.94 1.39 19.35
C LYS A 178 11.98 2.66 20.20
N ASN A 179 12.54 3.75 19.68
CA ASN A 179 12.77 5.02 20.40
C ASN A 179 11.90 6.18 19.88
N PHE A 180 10.90 5.91 19.03
CA PHE A 180 10.07 6.96 18.47
C PHE A 180 9.32 7.71 19.58
N PHE A 181 9.34 9.05 19.50
CA PHE A 181 8.79 9.96 20.52
C PHE A 181 9.38 9.81 21.93
N SER A 182 10.57 9.22 22.07
CA SER A 182 11.27 9.11 23.36
C SER A 182 11.66 10.49 23.91
N LYS A 183 11.49 10.70 25.21
CA LYS A 183 11.93 11.92 25.92
C LYS A 183 13.28 11.76 26.62
N ASN A 184 13.80 10.55 26.70
CA ASN A 184 14.99 10.18 27.47
C ASN A 184 15.94 9.24 26.71
N MET A 185 15.76 9.10 25.39
CA MET A 185 16.50 8.16 24.51
C MET A 185 16.31 6.68 24.85
N GLU A 186 15.46 6.36 25.82
CA GLU A 186 15.06 5.01 26.17
C GLU A 186 13.98 4.47 25.20
N ASN A 187 13.86 3.15 25.14
CA ASN A 187 12.83 2.48 24.35
C ASN A 187 11.43 2.94 24.78
N THR A 188 10.62 3.40 23.82
CA THR A 188 9.18 3.64 23.96
C THR A 188 8.37 2.41 23.58
N ILE A 189 8.93 1.51 22.77
CA ILE A 189 8.33 0.23 22.38
C ILE A 189 9.32 -0.91 22.69
N VAL A 190 8.85 -1.88 23.49
CA VAL A 190 9.57 -3.11 23.79
C VAL A 190 8.86 -4.29 23.12
N THR A 191 9.55 -5.06 22.28
CA THR A 191 8.98 -6.23 21.60
C THR A 191 8.91 -7.43 22.55
N LYS A 192 7.81 -8.19 22.54
CA LYS A 192 7.69 -9.46 23.31
C LYS A 192 8.65 -10.54 22.81
N LEU A 193 9.00 -10.47 21.52
CA LEU A 193 10.01 -11.31 20.89
C LEU A 193 11.33 -10.53 20.74
N PRO A 194 12.35 -10.77 21.59
CA PRO A 194 13.56 -9.95 21.65
C PRO A 194 14.33 -9.85 20.33
N GLN A 195 14.27 -10.88 19.48
CA GLN A 195 14.94 -10.89 18.17
C GLN A 195 14.43 -9.82 17.18
N TYR A 196 13.30 -9.18 17.48
CA TYR A 196 12.74 -8.09 16.67
C TYR A 196 13.00 -6.69 17.26
N GLN A 197 13.59 -6.59 18.45
CA GLN A 197 13.71 -5.32 19.17
C GLN A 197 14.47 -4.23 18.38
N ASP A 198 15.48 -4.65 17.61
CA ASP A 198 16.30 -3.78 16.76
C ASP A 198 15.91 -3.83 15.28
N LYS A 199 14.81 -4.51 14.95
CA LYS A 199 14.30 -4.64 13.58
C LYS A 199 13.03 -3.81 13.34
N ILE A 200 12.27 -3.52 14.39
CA ILE A 200 11.09 -2.65 14.29
C ILE A 200 11.48 -1.24 13.83
N GLY A 201 10.66 -0.62 12.98
CA GLY A 201 10.92 0.71 12.45
C GLY A 201 11.80 0.76 11.21
N GLN A 202 12.00 -0.37 10.53
CA GLN A 202 12.67 -0.39 9.23
C GLN A 202 12.00 0.57 8.23
N ARG A 203 12.80 1.17 7.35
CA ARG A 203 12.37 2.11 6.28
C ARG A 203 12.99 1.74 4.93
N MET A 204 13.21 0.45 4.69
CA MET A 204 13.77 -0.05 3.43
C MET A 204 12.69 -0.20 2.36
N GLU A 205 11.66 -1.00 2.64
CA GLU A 205 10.52 -1.23 1.73
C GLU A 205 9.32 -1.85 2.44
N MET A 206 8.18 -1.92 1.75
CA MET A 206 6.98 -2.66 2.17
C MET A 206 7.29 -4.12 2.52
N SER A 207 6.81 -4.58 3.66
CA SER A 207 6.85 -6.00 4.01
C SER A 207 5.85 -6.82 3.17
N PRO A 208 5.99 -8.15 3.10
CA PRO A 208 4.97 -9.01 2.49
C PRO A 208 3.57 -8.82 3.11
N THR A 209 3.49 -8.52 4.41
CA THR A 209 2.22 -8.26 5.10
C THR A 209 1.63 -6.91 4.71
N ASP A 210 2.44 -5.88 4.53
CA ASP A 210 1.98 -4.56 4.04
C ASP A 210 1.35 -4.70 2.65
N ILE A 211 2.02 -5.43 1.75
CA ILE A 211 1.54 -5.74 0.40
C ILE A 211 0.22 -6.53 0.46
N TYR A 212 0.14 -7.54 1.33
CA TYR A 212 -1.09 -8.31 1.54
C TYR A 212 -2.25 -7.41 2.01
N LYS A 213 -2.03 -6.58 3.04
CA LYS A 213 -3.05 -5.68 3.59
C LYS A 213 -3.55 -4.70 2.52
N LEU A 214 -2.63 -4.12 1.74
CA LEU A 214 -2.97 -3.22 0.65
C LEU A 214 -3.81 -3.91 -0.43
N ASN A 215 -3.37 -5.08 -0.90
CA ASN A 215 -4.08 -5.82 -1.93
C ASN A 215 -5.45 -6.32 -1.44
N HIS A 216 -5.57 -6.68 -0.17
CA HIS A 216 -6.82 -7.06 0.47
C HIS A 216 -7.80 -5.87 0.53
N LEU A 217 -7.33 -4.68 0.93
CA LEU A 217 -8.13 -3.45 0.96
C LEU A 217 -8.75 -3.08 -0.39
N TYR A 218 -7.99 -3.25 -1.47
CA TYR A 218 -8.40 -2.82 -2.82
C TYR A 218 -8.87 -3.96 -3.72
N ASN A 219 -9.10 -5.15 -3.16
CA ASN A 219 -9.57 -6.34 -3.89
C ASN A 219 -8.75 -6.63 -5.17
N CYS A 220 -7.43 -6.49 -5.07
CA CYS A 220 -6.55 -6.63 -6.22
C CYS A 220 -6.65 -8.06 -6.79
N SER A 221 -7.31 -8.18 -7.95
CA SER A 221 -7.75 -9.47 -8.53
C SER A 221 -6.65 -10.19 -9.34
N LYS A 222 -5.40 -9.74 -9.21
CA LYS A 222 -4.25 -10.29 -9.93
C LYS A 222 -3.06 -10.44 -9.01
N PHE A 223 -2.81 -11.68 -8.62
CA PHE A 223 -1.45 -12.14 -8.41
C PHE A 223 -0.80 -12.32 -9.79
N SER A 224 -0.29 -11.22 -10.38
CA SER A 224 0.41 -11.29 -11.66
C SER A 224 1.87 -11.67 -11.42
N LEU A 225 2.14 -12.98 -11.36
CA LEU A 225 3.35 -13.63 -11.86
C LEU A 225 4.75 -13.22 -11.34
N LEU A 226 4.94 -12.29 -10.41
CA LEU A 226 6.30 -11.96 -9.94
C LEU A 226 6.89 -12.96 -8.93
N LEU A 227 6.07 -13.60 -8.08
CA LEU A 227 6.53 -14.74 -7.26
C LEU A 227 6.81 -16.03 -8.06
N LYS A 228 6.47 -16.07 -9.35
CA LYS A 228 6.76 -17.21 -10.24
C LYS A 228 7.96 -16.97 -11.15
N SER A 229 8.60 -15.80 -11.09
CA SER A 229 9.85 -15.58 -11.84
C SER A 229 11.03 -16.20 -11.06
N PRO A 230 11.90 -16.99 -11.72
CA PRO A 230 13.12 -17.52 -11.09
C PRO A 230 14.03 -16.43 -10.51
N LEU A 231 13.96 -15.20 -11.05
CA LEU A 231 14.70 -14.03 -10.60
C LEU A 231 14.29 -13.57 -9.18
N TYR A 232 12.99 -13.60 -8.85
CA TYR A 232 12.51 -13.17 -7.52
C TYR A 232 12.83 -14.21 -6.42
N ILE A 233 12.82 -15.51 -6.77
CA ILE A 233 13.23 -16.60 -5.87
C ILE A 233 14.73 -16.52 -5.58
N HIS A 234 15.54 -16.09 -6.55
CA HIS A 234 16.99 -15.91 -6.34
C HIS A 234 17.30 -14.72 -5.43
N TYR A 235 16.57 -13.62 -5.54
CA TYR A 235 16.72 -12.46 -4.65
C TYR A 235 16.46 -12.85 -3.20
N PHE A 236 15.40 -13.61 -2.90
CA PHE A 236 15.10 -14.07 -1.53
C PHE A 236 16.10 -15.08 -0.96
N LYS A 237 16.76 -15.89 -1.81
CA LYS A 237 17.81 -16.84 -1.35
C LYS A 237 19.16 -16.19 -1.07
N MET A 238 19.41 -14.97 -1.56
CA MET A 238 20.64 -14.24 -1.26
C MET A 238 20.60 -13.50 0.09
N PHE A 239 19.43 -13.35 0.71
CA PHE A 239 19.24 -12.60 1.96
C PHE A 239 18.70 -13.46 3.12
N ALA A 240 18.82 -14.80 3.02
CA ALA A 240 18.56 -15.75 4.09
C ALA A 240 19.87 -16.35 4.60
#